data_AF-A0A7Y3BT43-F1
#
_entry.id   AF-A0A7Y3BT43-F1
#
_cell.length_a   1.000
_cell.length_b   1.000
_cell.length_c   1.000
_cell.angle_alpha   90.00
_cell.angle_beta   90.00
_cell.angle_gamma   90.00
#
_symmetry.space_group_name_H-M   'P 1'
#
loop_
_entity.id
_entity.type
_entity.pdbx_description
1 polymer ?
#
loop_
_entity_poly.entity_id
_entity_poly.type
_entity_poly.pdbx_seq_one_letter_code
_entity_poly.pdbx_strand_id
1 'polypeptide(L)'
;MATPRQRRVSAVIVLATLALCALFLAQGTTRVLAAELLAPNAVAPKPPGKRFTASSPSFLRRRKPEAILRRNIFDSARGDLTAEPLPEIPLDEDGQPVADWDPNRPPPKCTGKLRLVGSVVSPVAPDWSFAAIAGSSDGKTMLYREGSEVDGSRVMAVHSSSVVMTGSTGVCQLLMFEEEETTAARAPVAKKPAASKPADARSAGLSAEEMTDGIEKISDTKYNIQRSLVDKVLANQGSLMKSARVIPHEENGRVVGVKLYGIRRNSLLGRLGVRNGDMLRTINGFDMTSPDTALEAYSRLRSADKLTLAIKRQNKETTIDYNIE
;
A
#
# COMPACT_ATOMS: atom_id res chain seq x y z
N MET A 1 83.96 7.01 11.83
CA MET A 1 83.29 7.83 10.79
C MET A 1 82.08 7.06 10.27
N ALA A 2 80.86 7.58 10.42
CA ALA A 2 79.65 6.90 9.93
C ALA A 2 79.59 6.94 8.39
N THR A 3 79.22 5.81 7.76
CA THR A 3 79.14 5.69 6.30
C THR A 3 78.04 6.59 5.72
N PRO A 4 78.17 7.09 4.46
CA PRO A 4 77.17 7.97 3.85
C PRO A 4 75.77 7.34 3.76
N ARG A 5 75.69 6.01 3.68
CA ARG A 5 74.43 5.26 3.70
C ARG A 5 73.77 5.28 5.09
N GLN A 6 74.55 5.14 6.16
CA GLN A 6 74.05 5.29 7.54
C GLN A 6 73.51 6.71 7.81
N ARG A 7 74.19 7.75 7.30
CA ARG A 7 73.71 9.14 7.43
C ARG A 7 72.39 9.40 6.73
N ARG A 8 72.17 8.79 5.55
CA ARG A 8 70.88 8.89 4.83
C ARG A 8 69.76 8.15 5.56
N VAL A 9 70.04 6.94 6.06
CA VAL A 9 69.04 6.17 6.82
C VAL A 9 68.67 6.87 8.13
N SER A 10 69.64 7.42 8.87
CA SER A 10 69.36 8.20 10.08
C SER A 10 68.52 9.45 9.77
N ALA A 11 68.81 10.16 8.68
CA ALA A 11 68.03 11.33 8.27
C ALA A 11 66.58 10.96 7.91
N VAL A 12 66.36 9.85 7.21
CA VAL A 12 65.02 9.37 6.87
C VAL A 12 64.23 8.98 8.12
N ILE A 13 64.87 8.28 9.07
CA ILE A 13 64.21 7.91 10.33
C ILE A 13 63.82 9.18 11.11
N VAL A 14 64.71 10.17 11.23
CA VAL A 14 64.43 11.42 11.95
C VAL A 14 63.31 12.22 11.27
N LEU A 15 63.29 12.28 9.94
CA LEU A 15 62.21 12.97 9.22
C LEU A 15 60.87 12.24 9.34
N ALA A 16 60.88 10.91 9.31
CA ALA A 16 59.67 10.11 9.47
C ALA A 16 59.08 10.24 10.89
N THR A 17 59.92 10.22 11.93
CA THR A 17 59.46 10.43 13.31
C THR A 17 58.95 11.85 13.52
N LEU A 18 59.62 12.87 12.97
CA LEU A 18 59.12 14.25 12.99
C LEU A 18 57.77 14.40 12.31
N ALA A 19 57.58 13.81 11.13
CA ALA A 19 56.31 13.84 10.40
C ALA A 19 55.19 13.15 11.20
N LEU A 20 55.48 12.00 11.80
CA LEU A 20 54.52 11.27 12.64
C LEU A 20 54.12 12.09 13.88
N CYS A 21 55.10 12.69 14.57
CA CYS A 21 54.85 13.55 15.72
C CYS A 21 54.01 14.77 15.34
N ALA A 22 54.31 15.43 14.22
CA ALA A 22 53.54 16.57 13.73
C ALA A 22 52.08 16.18 13.43
N LEU A 23 51.85 15.01 12.83
CA LEU A 23 50.52 14.51 12.51
C LEU A 23 49.69 14.25 13.78
N PHE A 24 50.28 13.59 14.79
CA PHE A 24 49.59 13.34 16.06
C PHE A 24 49.32 14.63 16.85
N LEU A 25 50.25 15.59 16.84
CA LEU A 25 50.04 16.90 17.45
C LEU A 25 48.91 17.68 16.77
N ALA A 26 48.85 17.67 15.43
CA ALA A 26 47.77 18.31 14.68
C ALA A 26 46.41 17.66 14.98
N GLN A 27 46.34 16.33 15.00
CA GLN A 27 45.10 15.62 15.34
C GLN A 27 44.66 15.86 16.78
N GLY A 28 45.60 15.89 17.73
CA GLY A 28 45.32 16.15 19.14
C GLY A 28 44.80 17.57 19.37
N THR A 29 45.52 18.57 18.86
CA THR A 29 45.12 19.98 19.00
C THR A 29 43.77 20.27 18.34
N THR A 30 43.51 19.71 17.15
CA THR A 30 42.22 19.90 16.45
C THR A 30 41.05 19.33 17.26
N ARG A 31 41.23 18.18 17.92
CA ARG A 31 40.17 17.58 18.77
C ARG A 31 39.91 18.36 20.05
N VAL A 32 40.94 18.89 20.69
CA VAL A 32 40.79 19.73 21.89
C VAL A 32 40.09 21.04 21.52
N LEU A 33 40.53 21.70 20.44
CA LEU A 33 39.86 22.90 19.94
C LEU A 33 38.40 22.65 19.58
N ALA A 34 38.10 21.52 18.91
CA ALA A 34 36.74 21.15 18.57
C ALA A 34 35.89 20.87 19.81
N ALA A 35 36.44 20.24 20.85
CA ALA A 35 35.73 20.01 22.09
C ALA A 35 35.42 21.32 22.84
N GLU A 36 36.28 22.32 22.75
CA GLU A 36 36.11 23.61 23.43
C GLU A 36 35.18 24.56 22.65
N LEU A 37 35.31 24.61 21.32
CA LEU A 37 34.50 25.47 20.45
C LEU A 37 33.10 24.90 20.14
N LEU A 38 32.97 23.57 20.05
CA LEU A 38 31.71 22.89 19.76
C LEU A 38 31.12 22.20 20.99
N ALA A 39 31.63 22.46 22.20
CA ALA A 39 30.92 22.07 23.41
C ALA A 39 29.50 22.65 23.34
N PRO A 40 28.45 21.82 23.27
CA PRO A 40 27.10 22.33 23.32
C PRO A 40 26.97 23.07 24.65
N ASN A 41 26.59 24.35 24.60
CA ASN A 41 26.26 25.13 25.78
C ASN A 41 25.38 24.27 26.68
N ALA A 42 25.85 24.04 27.92
CA ALA A 42 25.15 23.25 28.90
C ALA A 42 23.68 23.71 28.90
N VAL A 43 22.79 22.79 28.53
CA VAL A 43 21.35 23.01 28.61
C VAL A 43 21.08 23.50 30.03
N ALA A 44 20.59 24.73 30.14
CA ALA A 44 20.23 25.33 31.41
C ALA A 44 19.44 24.31 32.24
N PRO A 45 19.73 24.15 33.54
CA PRO A 45 19.00 23.21 34.37
C PRO A 45 17.52 23.53 34.24
N LYS A 46 16.75 22.54 33.75
CA LYS A 46 15.29 22.64 33.63
C LYS A 46 14.77 23.13 34.98
N PRO A 47 14.09 24.29 35.06
CA PRO A 47 13.62 24.80 36.33
C PRO A 47 12.79 23.71 37.00
N PRO A 48 12.88 23.54 38.33
CA PRO A 48 12.09 22.54 39.02
C PRO A 48 10.65 22.79 38.63
N GLY A 49 10.05 21.81 37.96
CA GLY A 49 8.68 21.91 37.49
C GLY A 49 7.83 22.20 38.71
N LYS A 50 7.35 23.44 38.83
CA LYS A 50 6.25 23.74 39.75
C LYS A 50 5.17 22.75 39.36
N ARG A 51 4.86 21.81 40.26
CA ARG A 51 3.61 21.07 40.19
C ARG A 51 2.53 22.14 40.26
N PHE A 52 2.06 22.57 39.10
CA PHE A 52 0.77 23.20 39.01
C PHE A 52 -0.18 22.13 39.49
N THR A 53 -0.63 22.24 40.74
CA THR A 53 -1.94 21.73 41.08
C THR A 53 -2.86 22.36 40.05
N ALA A 54 -3.43 21.51 39.19
CA ALA A 54 -4.44 21.93 38.26
C ALA A 54 -5.69 22.28 39.08
N SER A 55 -5.67 23.43 39.76
CA SER A 55 -6.87 24.19 39.97
C SER A 55 -7.13 24.79 38.61
N SER A 56 -7.85 24.04 37.76
CA SER A 56 -8.56 24.70 36.68
C SER A 56 -9.48 25.71 37.36
N PRO A 57 -9.31 27.04 37.17
CA PRO A 57 -10.48 27.87 37.29
C PRO A 57 -11.46 27.28 36.27
N SER A 58 -12.58 26.79 36.76
CA SER A 58 -13.74 26.51 35.93
C SER A 58 -14.20 27.85 35.37
N PHE A 59 -13.47 28.37 34.39
CA PHE A 59 -14.06 29.22 33.40
C PHE A 59 -15.12 28.34 32.76
N LEU A 60 -16.35 28.46 33.28
CA LEU A 60 -17.56 28.23 32.52
C LEU A 60 -17.46 29.15 31.32
N ARG A 61 -16.70 28.71 30.32
CA ARG A 61 -16.59 29.35 29.02
C ARG A 61 -17.98 29.15 28.46
N ARG A 62 -18.88 30.11 28.71
CA ARG A 62 -20.22 30.17 28.11
C ARG A 62 -19.96 30.09 26.61
N ARG A 63 -20.11 28.89 26.07
CA ARG A 63 -20.03 28.67 24.63
C ARG A 63 -21.23 29.42 24.09
N LYS A 64 -20.98 30.55 23.45
CA LYS A 64 -22.00 31.30 22.71
C LYS A 64 -21.95 30.78 21.28
N PRO A 65 -22.73 29.74 20.93
CA PRO A 65 -22.71 29.15 19.58
C PRO A 65 -23.07 30.18 18.51
N GLU A 66 -23.86 31.19 18.88
CA GLU A 66 -24.20 32.34 18.04
C GLU A 66 -22.98 33.04 17.45
N ALA A 67 -21.88 33.18 18.20
CA ALA A 67 -20.69 33.84 17.67
C ALA A 67 -20.00 33.01 16.57
N ILE A 68 -20.15 31.69 16.61
CA ILE A 68 -19.63 30.76 15.59
C ILE A 68 -20.54 30.82 14.36
N LEU A 69 -21.87 30.84 14.56
CA LEU A 69 -22.87 30.91 13.49
C LEU A 69 -22.87 32.26 12.77
N ARG A 70 -22.68 33.37 13.49
CA ARG A 70 -22.59 34.73 12.91
C ARG A 70 -21.33 34.95 12.10
N ARG A 71 -20.20 34.37 12.53
CA ARG A 71 -18.91 34.50 11.84
C ARG A 71 -18.71 33.47 10.74
N ASN A 72 -19.55 32.42 10.72
CA ASN A 72 -19.53 31.32 9.78
C ASN A 72 -18.12 30.96 9.29
N ILE A 73 -17.27 30.55 10.23
CA ILE A 73 -15.84 30.29 9.96
C ILE A 73 -15.61 29.16 8.95
N PHE A 74 -16.63 28.34 8.70
CA PHE A 74 -16.58 27.19 7.80
C PHE A 74 -17.03 27.53 6.38
N ASP A 75 -17.70 28.67 6.18
CA ASP A 75 -18.09 29.20 4.87
C ASP A 75 -18.18 30.73 4.94
N SER A 76 -17.06 31.40 4.66
CA SER A 76 -16.96 32.86 4.72
C SER A 76 -17.74 33.57 3.61
N ALA A 77 -18.17 32.85 2.55
CA ALA A 77 -18.93 33.43 1.45
C ALA A 77 -20.42 33.55 1.78
N ARG A 78 -20.97 32.60 2.54
CA ARG A 78 -22.39 32.56 2.91
C ARG A 78 -22.79 33.53 4.03
N GLY A 79 -21.87 33.88 4.93
CA GLY A 79 -22.12 34.89 5.97
C GLY A 79 -22.95 34.39 7.17
N ASP A 80 -23.65 35.30 7.86
CA ASP A 80 -24.34 35.08 9.15
C ASP A 80 -25.53 34.12 9.02
N LEU A 81 -25.45 32.97 9.70
CA LEU A 81 -26.47 31.91 9.68
C LEU A 81 -27.61 32.10 10.70
N THR A 82 -27.71 33.25 11.37
CA THR A 82 -28.72 33.49 12.41
C THR A 82 -29.96 34.25 11.94
N ALA A 83 -29.97 34.78 10.70
CA ALA A 83 -30.97 35.74 10.25
C ALA A 83 -31.96 35.24 9.19
N GLU A 84 -31.77 34.08 8.57
CA GLU A 84 -32.67 33.58 7.52
C GLU A 84 -33.41 32.30 7.91
N PRO A 85 -34.69 32.16 7.55
CA PRO A 85 -35.35 30.86 7.61
C PRO A 85 -34.57 29.91 6.73
N LEU A 86 -34.23 28.74 7.28
CA LEU A 86 -33.56 27.67 6.55
C LEU A 86 -34.32 27.42 5.23
N PRO A 87 -33.61 27.09 4.13
CA PRO A 87 -34.25 26.86 2.84
C PRO A 87 -35.41 25.88 3.01
N GLU A 88 -36.56 26.23 2.42
CA GLU A 88 -37.76 25.40 2.45
C GLU A 88 -37.39 24.02 1.90
N ILE A 89 -37.40 23.02 2.79
CA ILE A 89 -37.21 21.63 2.40
C ILE A 89 -38.39 21.33 1.46
N PRO A 90 -38.16 20.84 0.23
CA PRO A 90 -39.26 20.48 -0.63
C PRO A 90 -40.15 19.47 0.13
N LEU A 91 -41.46 19.69 0.08
CA LEU A 91 -42.42 18.82 0.74
C LEU A 91 -43.08 17.96 -0.34
N ASP A 92 -43.24 16.66 -0.06
CA ASP A 92 -44.02 15.74 -0.90
C ASP A 92 -45.53 16.11 -0.85
N GLU A 93 -46.35 15.49 -1.71
CA GLU A 93 -47.81 15.75 -1.77
C GLU A 93 -48.53 15.54 -0.41
N ASP A 94 -47.94 14.78 0.50
CA ASP A 94 -48.43 14.54 1.86
C ASP A 94 -47.85 15.52 2.93
N GLY A 95 -47.14 16.57 2.51
CA GLY A 95 -46.58 17.59 3.40
C GLY A 95 -45.40 17.09 4.27
N GLN A 96 -44.81 15.94 3.92
CA GLN A 96 -43.61 15.43 4.56
C GLN A 96 -42.37 15.99 3.85
N PRO A 97 -41.28 16.31 4.58
CA PRO A 97 -40.01 16.65 3.95
C PRO A 97 -39.61 15.48 3.05
N VAL A 98 -39.34 15.74 1.76
CA VAL A 98 -38.69 14.72 0.92
C VAL A 98 -37.49 14.25 1.72
N ALA A 99 -37.36 12.94 1.92
CA ALA A 99 -36.25 12.39 2.66
C ALA A 99 -34.96 12.71 1.90
N ASP A 100 -34.36 13.86 2.22
CA ASP A 100 -33.06 14.26 1.70
C ASP A 100 -32.09 13.16 2.11
N TRP A 101 -31.64 12.43 1.09
CA TRP A 101 -30.64 11.41 1.25
C TRP A 101 -29.40 12.05 1.91
N ASP A 102 -29.02 11.55 3.10
CA ASP A 102 -27.83 12.01 3.82
C ASP A 102 -26.59 11.84 2.91
N PRO A 103 -25.92 12.93 2.47
CA PRO A 103 -24.80 12.86 1.55
C PRO A 103 -23.61 12.02 2.05
N ASN A 104 -23.58 11.71 3.36
CA ASN A 104 -22.54 10.88 3.99
C ASN A 104 -22.86 9.38 4.01
N ARG A 105 -24.05 8.95 3.60
CA ARG A 105 -24.43 7.53 3.50
C ARG A 105 -24.60 7.18 2.03
N PRO A 106 -24.23 5.98 1.54
CA PRO A 106 -24.48 5.63 0.14
C PRO A 106 -26.00 5.69 -0.19
N PRO A 107 -26.41 6.15 -1.39
CA PRO A 107 -27.81 6.19 -1.77
C PRO A 107 -28.42 4.78 -1.87
N PRO A 108 -29.73 4.63 -1.63
CA PRO A 108 -30.39 3.36 -1.82
C PRO A 108 -30.29 2.90 -3.28
N LYS A 109 -30.30 1.58 -3.52
CA LYS A 109 -30.24 1.02 -4.88
C LYS A 109 -31.45 1.44 -5.70
N CYS A 110 -31.23 1.78 -6.97
CA CYS A 110 -32.34 2.07 -7.89
C CYS A 110 -33.17 0.80 -8.13
N THR A 111 -34.49 0.88 -7.99
CA THR A 111 -35.43 -0.27 -8.12
C THR A 111 -35.83 -0.54 -9.58
N GLY A 112 -35.35 0.24 -10.54
CA GLY A 112 -35.64 0.08 -11.97
C GLY A 112 -34.84 -1.05 -12.64
N LYS A 113 -35.29 -1.49 -13.82
CA LYS A 113 -34.56 -2.49 -14.65
C LYS A 113 -33.36 -1.90 -15.41
N LEU A 114 -32.94 -0.68 -15.06
CA LEU A 114 -31.73 -0.08 -15.61
C LEU A 114 -30.53 -0.91 -15.18
N ARG A 115 -29.57 -1.09 -16.09
CA ARG A 115 -28.35 -1.85 -15.77
C ARG A 115 -27.13 -1.04 -16.16
N LEU A 116 -26.24 -0.81 -15.19
CA LEU A 116 -24.94 -0.20 -15.44
C LEU A 116 -24.00 -1.24 -16.08
N VAL A 117 -23.58 -1.00 -17.31
CA VAL A 117 -22.70 -1.89 -18.08
C VAL A 117 -21.24 -1.51 -17.89
N GLY A 118 -20.95 -0.22 -17.74
CA GLY A 118 -19.59 0.29 -17.51
C GLY A 118 -19.59 1.75 -17.12
N SER A 119 -18.51 2.20 -16.49
CA SER A 119 -18.31 3.61 -16.13
C SER A 119 -16.84 4.00 -16.31
N VAL A 120 -16.60 5.23 -16.77
CA VAL A 120 -15.28 5.82 -16.88
C VAL A 120 -15.32 7.17 -16.18
N VAL A 121 -14.45 7.33 -15.18
CA VAL A 121 -14.36 8.55 -14.38
C VAL A 121 -13.03 9.24 -14.64
N SER A 122 -13.08 10.53 -14.99
CA SER A 122 -11.90 11.36 -15.09
C SER A 122 -11.73 12.17 -13.80
N PRO A 123 -10.65 11.96 -13.03
CA PRO A 123 -10.43 12.71 -11.78
C PRO A 123 -10.02 14.18 -12.03
N VAL A 124 -9.61 14.52 -13.26
CA VAL A 124 -9.13 15.87 -13.62
C VAL A 124 -10.25 16.72 -14.22
N ALA A 125 -11.20 16.09 -14.92
CA ALA A 125 -12.30 16.76 -15.63
C ALA A 125 -13.59 15.95 -15.41
N PRO A 126 -14.37 16.23 -14.36
CA PRO A 126 -15.56 15.44 -14.01
C PRO A 126 -16.60 15.38 -15.13
N ASP A 127 -16.71 16.45 -15.92
CA ASP A 127 -17.57 16.60 -17.10
C ASP A 127 -17.23 15.62 -18.23
N TRP A 128 -16.00 15.08 -18.26
CA TRP A 128 -15.60 14.05 -19.22
C TRP A 128 -15.96 12.63 -18.76
N SER A 129 -16.49 12.47 -17.56
CA SER A 129 -16.92 11.16 -17.05
C SER A 129 -18.21 10.72 -17.74
N PHE A 130 -18.30 9.43 -18.04
CA PHE A 130 -19.47 8.85 -18.71
C PHE A 130 -19.77 7.43 -18.21
N ALA A 131 -21.03 7.06 -18.29
CA ALA A 131 -21.54 5.74 -17.92
C ALA A 131 -22.26 5.09 -19.10
N ALA A 132 -21.99 3.82 -19.34
CA ALA A 132 -22.71 2.99 -20.28
C ALA A 132 -23.89 2.34 -19.54
N ILE A 133 -25.12 2.80 -19.81
CA ILE A 133 -26.34 2.32 -19.14
C ILE A 133 -27.23 1.65 -20.18
N ALA A 134 -27.71 0.44 -19.87
CA ALA A 134 -28.72 -0.25 -20.64
C ALA A 134 -30.12 0.15 -20.16
N GLY A 135 -30.92 0.72 -21.08
CA GLY A 135 -32.29 1.15 -20.81
C GLY A 135 -33.27 -0.01 -20.62
N SER A 136 -34.37 0.23 -19.89
CA SER A 136 -35.38 -0.77 -19.53
C SER A 136 -36.27 -1.19 -20.71
N SER A 137 -36.52 -0.28 -21.66
CA SER A 137 -37.41 -0.53 -22.80
C SER A 137 -36.76 -1.30 -23.94
N ASP A 138 -35.52 -0.95 -24.29
CA ASP A 138 -34.89 -1.37 -25.55
C ASP A 138 -33.71 -2.32 -25.35
N GLY A 139 -33.21 -2.48 -24.11
CA GLY A 139 -32.00 -3.25 -23.78
C GLY A 139 -30.71 -2.72 -24.44
N LYS A 140 -30.80 -1.66 -25.25
CA LYS A 140 -29.66 -1.01 -25.90
C LYS A 140 -28.83 -0.26 -24.86
N THR A 141 -27.53 -0.44 -24.93
CA THR A 141 -26.57 0.25 -24.07
C THR A 141 -26.16 1.55 -24.74
N MET A 142 -26.36 2.68 -24.06
CA MET A 142 -25.99 4.01 -24.53
C MET A 142 -25.07 4.69 -23.50
N LEU A 143 -24.32 5.70 -23.94
CA LEU A 143 -23.42 6.47 -23.10
C LEU A 143 -24.12 7.72 -22.56
N TYR A 144 -24.08 7.89 -21.24
CA TYR A 144 -24.70 8.99 -20.52
C TYR A 144 -23.66 9.73 -19.68
N ARG A 145 -23.82 11.04 -19.58
CA ARG A 145 -22.99 11.93 -18.75
C ARG A 145 -23.82 12.51 -17.62
N GLU A 146 -23.16 13.20 -16.69
CA GLU A 146 -23.84 14.05 -15.72
C GLU A 146 -24.84 14.98 -16.41
N GLY A 147 -26.04 15.10 -15.83
CA GLY A 147 -27.17 15.85 -16.39
C GLY A 147 -27.98 15.12 -17.47
N SER A 148 -27.52 13.98 -17.98
CA SER A 148 -28.27 13.19 -18.97
C SER A 148 -29.48 12.48 -18.34
N GLU A 149 -30.52 12.25 -19.12
CA GLU A 149 -31.76 11.61 -18.67
C GLU A 149 -31.93 10.21 -19.29
N VAL A 150 -32.34 9.24 -18.46
CA VAL A 150 -32.53 7.83 -18.81
C VAL A 150 -33.80 7.32 -18.14
N ASP A 151 -34.80 6.90 -18.92
CA ASP A 151 -36.08 6.34 -18.42
C ASP A 151 -36.73 7.18 -17.30
N GLY A 152 -36.71 8.52 -17.42
CA GLY A 152 -37.27 9.46 -16.45
C GLY A 152 -36.42 9.70 -15.19
N SER A 153 -35.18 9.19 -15.17
CA SER A 153 -34.19 9.43 -14.12
C SER A 153 -33.00 10.23 -14.67
N ARG A 154 -32.53 11.25 -13.94
CA ARG A 154 -31.38 12.08 -14.34
C ARG A 154 -30.10 11.64 -13.65
N VAL A 155 -29.01 11.55 -14.40
CA VAL A 155 -27.68 11.23 -13.87
C VAL A 155 -27.12 12.44 -13.11
N MET A 156 -26.80 12.26 -11.83
CA MET A 156 -26.21 13.29 -10.98
C MET A 156 -24.70 13.16 -10.86
N ALA A 157 -24.17 11.94 -10.77
CA ALA A 157 -22.74 11.71 -10.66
C ALA A 157 -22.36 10.33 -11.22
N VAL A 158 -21.20 10.28 -11.87
CA VAL A 158 -20.61 9.03 -12.35
C VAL A 158 -19.43 8.68 -11.47
N HIS A 159 -19.51 7.54 -10.78
CA HIS A 159 -18.41 6.95 -10.03
C HIS A 159 -17.85 5.73 -10.75
N SER A 160 -16.72 5.20 -10.29
CA SER A 160 -15.99 4.10 -10.93
C SER A 160 -16.74 2.76 -10.94
N SER A 161 -17.71 2.58 -10.06
CA SER A 161 -18.47 1.34 -9.90
C SER A 161 -19.97 1.58 -9.70
N SER A 162 -20.41 2.83 -9.79
CA SER A 162 -21.80 3.20 -9.56
C SER A 162 -22.15 4.53 -10.21
N VAL A 163 -23.43 4.73 -10.48
CA VAL A 163 -23.97 6.00 -10.98
C VAL A 163 -25.05 6.46 -10.02
N VAL A 164 -24.93 7.68 -9.53
CA VAL A 164 -25.98 8.31 -8.70
C VAL A 164 -26.97 8.97 -9.65
N MET A 165 -28.24 8.67 -9.45
CA MET A 165 -29.34 9.14 -10.26
C MET A 165 -30.42 9.76 -9.37
N THR A 166 -31.14 10.74 -9.89
CA THR A 166 -32.35 11.28 -9.26
C THR A 166 -33.55 10.90 -10.11
N GLY A 167 -34.54 10.26 -9.49
CA GLY A 167 -35.80 9.88 -10.12
C GLY A 167 -37.00 10.50 -9.40
N SER A 168 -38.19 9.99 -9.69
CA SER A 168 -39.45 10.43 -9.04
C SER A 168 -39.53 10.07 -7.55
N THR A 169 -38.79 9.04 -7.11
CA THR A 169 -38.76 8.56 -5.72
C THR A 169 -37.53 9.06 -4.94
N GLY A 170 -36.86 10.12 -5.44
CA GLY A 170 -35.64 10.69 -4.85
C GLY A 170 -34.33 10.17 -5.47
N VAL A 171 -33.24 10.32 -4.71
CA VAL A 171 -31.88 9.94 -5.14
C VAL A 171 -31.66 8.45 -4.94
N CYS A 172 -31.15 7.76 -5.97
CA CYS A 172 -30.78 6.36 -5.92
C CYS A 172 -29.42 6.10 -6.59
N GLN A 173 -28.82 4.95 -6.31
CA GLN A 173 -27.56 4.51 -6.88
C GLN A 173 -27.74 3.26 -7.74
N LEU A 174 -27.25 3.33 -8.97
CA LEU A 174 -27.15 2.19 -9.88
C LEU A 174 -25.76 1.57 -9.76
N LEU A 175 -25.68 0.34 -9.27
CA LEU A 175 -24.41 -0.37 -9.06
C LEU A 175 -24.04 -1.19 -10.31
N MET A 176 -22.74 -1.27 -10.60
CA MET A 176 -22.23 -2.09 -11.71
C MET A 176 -22.26 -3.60 -11.40
N PHE A 177 -22.26 -3.95 -10.10
CA PHE A 177 -22.30 -5.31 -9.60
C PHE A 177 -23.42 -5.42 -8.55
N GLU A 178 -24.19 -6.50 -8.60
CA GLU A 178 -25.11 -6.84 -7.51
C GLU A 178 -24.28 -7.31 -6.31
N GLU A 179 -24.16 -6.47 -5.28
CA GLU A 179 -23.86 -6.98 -3.94
C GLU A 179 -25.14 -7.60 -3.41
N GLU A 180 -25.20 -8.94 -3.36
CA GLU A 180 -26.21 -9.67 -2.59
C GLU A 180 -26.18 -9.13 -1.15
N GLU A 181 -27.17 -8.33 -0.81
CA GLU A 181 -27.39 -7.85 0.53
C GLU A 181 -27.77 -9.04 1.41
N THR A 182 -26.78 -9.55 2.15
CA THR A 182 -27.00 -10.44 3.29
C THR A 182 -27.54 -9.62 4.46
N THR A 183 -28.73 -9.04 4.29
CA THR A 183 -29.56 -8.58 5.41
C THR A 183 -30.30 -9.78 5.99
N ALA A 184 -29.57 -10.65 6.68
CA ALA A 184 -30.17 -11.62 7.60
C ALA A 184 -29.85 -11.16 9.03
N ALA A 185 -30.89 -10.65 9.69
CA ALA A 185 -30.90 -10.36 11.11
C ALA A 185 -30.34 -11.56 11.91
N ARG A 186 -29.52 -11.23 12.92
CA ARG A 186 -28.96 -12.18 13.90
C ARG A 186 -30.08 -13.01 14.54
N ALA A 187 -30.22 -14.25 14.10
CA ALA A 187 -30.74 -15.34 14.92
C ALA A 187 -29.55 -16.17 15.44
N PRO A 188 -29.56 -16.66 16.70
CA PRO A 188 -28.44 -17.41 17.25
C PRO A 188 -28.48 -18.83 16.68
N VAL A 189 -27.68 -19.10 15.66
CA VAL A 189 -27.59 -20.45 15.07
C VAL A 189 -26.41 -21.21 15.65
N ALA A 190 -26.74 -22.40 16.11
CA ALA A 190 -25.88 -23.44 16.66
C ALA A 190 -24.62 -23.72 15.84
N LYS A 191 -23.58 -24.18 16.55
CA LYS A 191 -22.29 -24.62 16.02
C LYS A 191 -22.46 -25.67 14.90
N LYS A 192 -22.07 -25.31 13.67
CA LYS A 192 -21.66 -26.23 12.60
C LYS A 192 -20.53 -25.56 11.79
N PRO A 193 -19.52 -26.32 11.30
CA PRO A 193 -18.12 -25.88 11.33
C PRO A 193 -17.77 -24.90 10.21
N ALA A 194 -16.78 -24.07 10.52
CA ALA A 194 -16.26 -22.99 9.69
C ALA A 194 -15.92 -23.44 8.27
N ALA A 195 -16.63 -22.88 7.29
CA ALA A 195 -16.19 -22.83 5.91
C ALA A 195 -15.15 -21.70 5.75
N SER A 196 -14.00 -22.13 5.24
CA SER A 196 -12.85 -21.41 4.67
C SER A 196 -12.78 -19.88 4.77
N LYS A 197 -11.72 -19.43 5.46
CA LYS A 197 -11.13 -18.10 5.32
C LYS A 197 -10.96 -17.75 3.82
N PRO A 198 -11.11 -16.47 3.42
CA PRO A 198 -10.82 -16.06 2.05
C PRO A 198 -9.40 -16.53 1.68
N ALA A 199 -9.28 -17.20 0.54
CA ALA A 199 -8.01 -17.69 0.03
C ALA A 199 -7.00 -16.55 0.03
N ASP A 200 -6.00 -16.64 0.91
CA ASP A 200 -5.00 -15.61 1.08
C ASP A 200 -4.29 -15.49 -0.28
N ALA A 201 -4.44 -14.39 -1.02
CA ALA A 201 -3.90 -14.23 -2.38
C ALA A 201 -2.38 -14.51 -2.48
N ARG A 202 -1.70 -14.59 -1.33
CA ARG A 202 -0.28 -14.92 -1.17
C ARG A 202 0.01 -16.43 -1.18
N SER A 203 -1.00 -17.31 -1.17
CA SER A 203 -0.84 -18.77 -1.33
C SER A 203 -0.93 -19.23 -2.79
N ALA A 204 -0.96 -18.30 -3.75
CA ALA A 204 -1.07 -18.59 -5.17
C ALA A 204 -2.33 -19.40 -5.58
N GLY A 205 -3.41 -19.30 -4.79
CA GLY A 205 -4.62 -20.10 -5.00
C GLY A 205 -4.54 -21.53 -4.48
N LEU A 206 -3.44 -21.90 -3.80
CA LEU A 206 -3.26 -23.19 -3.17
C LEU A 206 -3.84 -23.19 -1.75
N SER A 207 -4.42 -24.32 -1.37
CA SER A 207 -4.78 -24.62 0.01
C SER A 207 -3.54 -24.89 0.86
N ALA A 208 -3.68 -24.75 2.19
CA ALA A 208 -2.57 -25.00 3.11
C ALA A 208 -2.08 -26.45 3.06
N GLU A 209 -2.98 -27.39 2.73
CA GLU A 209 -2.73 -28.83 2.62
C GLU A 209 -1.97 -29.17 1.34
N GLU A 210 -2.36 -28.60 0.19
CA GLU A 210 -1.62 -28.76 -1.06
C GLU A 210 -0.18 -28.23 -0.97
N MET A 211 0.04 -27.13 -0.24
CA MET A 211 1.39 -26.61 -0.01
C MET A 211 2.20 -27.41 1.02
N THR A 212 1.58 -28.24 1.86
CA THR A 212 2.32 -29.16 2.74
C THR A 212 2.65 -30.46 2.03
N ASP A 213 1.75 -30.96 1.20
CA ASP A 213 1.92 -32.22 0.49
C ASP A 213 2.82 -32.08 -0.74
N GLY A 214 2.71 -30.95 -1.45
CA GLY A 214 3.47 -30.68 -2.68
C GLY A 214 4.85 -30.06 -2.49
N ILE A 215 5.28 -29.77 -1.27
CA ILE A 215 6.61 -29.18 -0.98
C ILE A 215 7.29 -30.00 0.12
N GLU A 216 8.27 -30.79 -0.25
CA GLU A 216 9.11 -31.54 0.67
C GLU A 216 10.45 -30.81 0.87
N LYS A 217 10.80 -30.52 2.13
CA LYS A 217 12.05 -29.86 2.48
C LYS A 217 13.12 -30.91 2.81
N ILE A 218 14.09 -31.11 1.91
CA ILE A 218 15.24 -32.00 2.13
C ILE A 218 16.29 -31.31 3.01
N SER A 219 16.56 -30.02 2.75
CA SER A 219 17.51 -29.23 3.55
C SER A 219 17.12 -27.75 3.55
N ASP A 220 17.89 -26.90 4.23
CA ASP A 220 17.65 -25.45 4.23
C ASP A 220 17.77 -24.78 2.85
N THR A 221 18.41 -25.46 1.90
CA THR A 221 18.64 -24.97 0.53
C THR A 221 18.24 -25.98 -0.55
N LYS A 222 17.60 -27.10 -0.18
CA LYS A 222 17.14 -28.12 -1.15
C LYS A 222 15.72 -28.54 -0.85
N TYR A 223 14.90 -28.57 -1.90
CA TYR A 223 13.49 -28.85 -1.82
C TYR A 223 13.08 -29.77 -2.97
N ASN A 224 12.15 -30.67 -2.72
CA ASN A 224 11.42 -31.40 -3.75
C ASN A 224 10.02 -30.80 -3.87
N ILE A 225 9.56 -30.54 -5.09
CA ILE A 225 8.26 -29.93 -5.38
C ILE A 225 7.53 -30.82 -6.37
N GLN A 226 6.25 -31.10 -6.10
CA GLN A 226 5.42 -31.79 -7.08
C GLN A 226 5.14 -30.92 -8.31
N ARG A 227 5.21 -31.51 -9.51
CA ARG A 227 4.94 -30.83 -10.78
C ARG A 227 3.55 -30.23 -10.83
N SER A 228 2.56 -30.95 -10.30
CA SER A 228 1.17 -30.50 -10.19
C SER A 228 1.03 -29.18 -9.43
N LEU A 229 1.86 -28.93 -8.41
CA LEU A 229 1.88 -27.69 -7.65
C LEU A 229 2.47 -26.56 -8.48
N VAL A 230 3.59 -26.80 -9.17
CA VAL A 230 4.22 -25.81 -10.05
C VAL A 230 3.24 -25.36 -11.13
N ASP A 231 2.56 -26.29 -11.79
CA ASP A 231 1.60 -26.00 -12.86
C ASP A 231 0.42 -25.14 -12.37
N LYS A 232 -0.11 -25.42 -11.17
CA LYS A 232 -1.17 -24.60 -10.53
C LYS A 232 -0.68 -23.18 -10.22
N VAL A 233 0.54 -23.04 -9.72
CA VAL A 233 1.13 -21.73 -9.42
C VAL A 233 1.33 -20.92 -10.71
N LEU A 234 1.82 -21.56 -11.77
CA LEU A 234 2.01 -20.94 -13.08
C LEU A 234 0.68 -20.56 -13.75
N ALA A 235 -0.38 -21.35 -13.54
CA ALA A 235 -1.72 -20.99 -13.99
C ALA A 235 -2.27 -19.75 -13.27
N ASN A 236 -1.86 -19.52 -12.02
CA ASN A 236 -2.28 -18.42 -11.18
C ASN A 236 -1.21 -17.31 -11.07
N GLN A 237 -0.66 -16.85 -12.21
CA GLN A 237 0.41 -15.84 -12.24
C GLN A 237 0.10 -14.58 -11.41
N GLY A 238 -1.14 -14.09 -11.47
CA GLY A 238 -1.55 -12.86 -10.80
C GLY A 238 -1.50 -12.92 -9.27
N SER A 239 -1.61 -14.11 -8.67
CA SER A 239 -1.51 -14.30 -7.22
C SER A 239 -0.05 -14.51 -6.78
N LEU A 240 0.77 -15.17 -7.60
CA LEU A 240 2.22 -15.25 -7.39
C LEU A 240 2.86 -13.85 -7.38
N MET A 241 2.48 -12.96 -8.30
CA MET A 241 2.99 -11.58 -8.33
C MET A 241 2.58 -10.76 -7.10
N LYS A 242 1.50 -11.13 -6.41
CA LYS A 242 1.05 -10.50 -5.15
C LYS A 242 1.69 -11.11 -3.91
N SER A 243 2.44 -12.21 -4.05
CA SER A 243 3.01 -12.95 -2.92
C SER A 243 4.23 -12.27 -2.29
N ALA A 244 4.93 -11.40 -3.03
CA ALA A 244 6.06 -10.60 -2.56
C ALA A 244 6.13 -9.24 -3.26
N ARG A 245 6.73 -8.25 -2.58
CA ARG A 245 7.15 -6.99 -3.19
C ARG A 245 8.56 -7.16 -3.75
N VAL A 246 8.71 -6.86 -5.03
CA VAL A 246 9.98 -6.91 -5.76
C VAL A 246 10.50 -5.49 -5.90
N ILE A 247 11.72 -5.22 -5.42
CA ILE A 247 12.36 -3.91 -5.48
C ILE A 247 13.71 -4.05 -6.21
N PRO A 248 13.95 -3.35 -7.32
CA PRO A 248 15.26 -3.36 -7.98
C PRO A 248 16.37 -2.92 -7.02
N HIS A 249 17.52 -3.56 -7.11
CA HIS A 249 18.69 -3.18 -6.35
C HIS A 249 19.84 -2.81 -7.28
N GLU A 250 20.37 -1.60 -7.09
CA GLU A 250 21.44 -1.04 -7.90
C GLU A 250 22.76 -1.01 -7.13
N GLU A 251 23.84 -1.38 -7.80
CA GLU A 251 25.21 -1.15 -7.36
C GLU A 251 25.95 -0.40 -8.49
N ASN A 252 26.58 0.73 -8.17
CA ASN A 252 27.30 1.57 -9.15
C ASN A 252 26.43 2.03 -10.34
N GLY A 253 25.16 2.36 -10.09
CA GLY A 253 24.22 2.84 -11.12
C GLY A 253 23.73 1.76 -12.10
N ARG A 254 23.97 0.48 -11.80
CA ARG A 254 23.42 -0.66 -12.56
C ARG A 254 22.62 -1.55 -11.64
N VAL A 255 21.45 -1.99 -12.09
CA VAL A 255 20.66 -3.01 -11.40
C VAL A 255 21.47 -4.30 -11.38
N VAL A 256 21.68 -4.89 -10.20
CA VAL A 256 22.41 -6.14 -9.99
C VAL A 256 21.50 -7.31 -9.58
N GLY A 257 20.21 -7.03 -9.38
CA GLY A 257 19.18 -8.00 -9.05
C GLY A 257 17.98 -7.34 -8.39
N VAL A 258 17.11 -8.15 -7.78
CA VAL A 258 15.89 -7.69 -7.13
C VAL A 258 15.81 -8.15 -5.67
N LYS A 259 15.44 -7.24 -4.76
CA LYS A 259 15.18 -7.56 -3.36
C LYS A 259 13.73 -7.94 -3.14
N LEU A 260 13.51 -8.99 -2.35
CA LEU A 260 12.19 -9.52 -2.04
C LEU A 260 11.76 -9.13 -0.62
N TYR A 261 10.55 -8.56 -0.51
CA TYR A 261 9.95 -8.12 0.75
C TYR A 261 8.49 -8.57 0.87
N GLY A 262 7.94 -8.55 2.10
CA GLY A 262 6.54 -8.89 2.35
C GLY A 262 6.22 -10.38 2.26
N ILE A 263 7.24 -11.24 2.27
CA ILE A 263 7.10 -12.70 2.29
C ILE A 263 6.63 -13.13 3.69
N ARG A 264 5.50 -13.84 3.75
CA ARG A 264 4.97 -14.43 4.98
C ARG A 264 5.53 -15.84 5.16
N ARG A 265 5.71 -16.28 6.42
CA ARG A 265 6.21 -17.65 6.70
C ARG A 265 5.30 -18.75 6.15
N ASN A 266 3.99 -18.48 6.09
CA ASN A 266 2.99 -19.42 5.61
C ASN A 266 2.64 -19.26 4.11
N SER A 267 3.26 -18.32 3.39
CA SER A 267 3.06 -18.19 1.94
C SER A 267 3.90 -19.21 1.17
N LEU A 268 3.59 -19.39 -0.12
CA LEU A 268 4.32 -20.28 -1.01
C LEU A 268 5.84 -20.00 -0.99
N LEU A 269 6.25 -18.76 -1.25
CA LEU A 269 7.67 -18.36 -1.26
C LEU A 269 8.35 -18.57 0.10
N GLY A 270 7.63 -18.35 1.21
CA GLY A 270 8.16 -18.58 2.55
C GLY A 270 8.42 -20.07 2.83
N ARG A 271 7.53 -20.96 2.36
CA ARG A 271 7.70 -22.41 2.46
C ARG A 271 8.83 -22.93 1.57
N LEU A 272 9.02 -22.31 0.40
CA LEU A 272 10.14 -22.57 -0.50
C LEU A 272 11.48 -22.01 -0.01
N GLY A 273 11.54 -21.45 1.21
CA GLY A 273 12.80 -21.04 1.83
C GLY A 273 13.27 -19.63 1.51
N VAL A 274 12.49 -18.85 0.75
CA VAL A 274 12.76 -17.44 0.46
C VAL A 274 12.40 -16.59 1.69
N ARG A 275 13.24 -15.61 2.01
CA ARG A 275 13.11 -14.77 3.20
C ARG A 275 13.06 -13.29 2.84
N ASN A 276 12.49 -12.50 3.74
CA ASN A 276 12.49 -11.05 3.59
C ASN A 276 13.92 -10.51 3.60
N GLY A 277 14.23 -9.64 2.63
CA GLY A 277 15.56 -9.06 2.46
C GLY A 277 16.51 -9.91 1.63
N ASP A 278 16.08 -11.06 1.10
CA ASP A 278 16.85 -11.80 0.10
C ASP A 278 16.94 -10.98 -1.19
N MET A 279 18.14 -10.90 -1.76
CA MET A 279 18.37 -10.32 -3.09
C MET A 279 18.52 -11.45 -4.11
N LEU A 280 17.57 -11.58 -5.01
CA LEU A 280 17.61 -12.54 -6.11
C LEU A 280 18.48 -11.99 -7.24
N ARG A 281 19.51 -12.76 -7.62
CA ARG A 281 20.41 -12.44 -8.72
C ARG A 281 20.01 -13.20 -9.97
N THR A 282 19.87 -14.53 -9.86
CA THR A 282 19.51 -15.36 -11.02
C THR A 282 18.48 -16.42 -10.70
N ILE A 283 17.71 -16.78 -11.72
CA ILE A 283 16.78 -17.92 -11.73
C ILE A 283 17.21 -18.83 -12.87
N ASN A 284 17.61 -20.08 -12.61
CA ASN A 284 18.09 -21.01 -13.64
C ASN A 284 19.19 -20.42 -14.55
N GLY A 285 20.04 -19.54 -13.99
CA GLY A 285 21.09 -18.86 -14.73
C GLY A 285 20.65 -17.60 -15.48
N PHE A 286 19.34 -17.31 -15.58
CA PHE A 286 18.83 -16.07 -16.14
C PHE A 286 19.00 -14.93 -15.13
N ASP A 287 19.54 -13.81 -15.59
CA ASP A 287 19.80 -12.64 -14.74
C ASP A 287 18.51 -11.87 -14.42
N MET A 288 18.30 -11.51 -13.16
CA MET A 288 17.08 -10.84 -12.68
C MET A 288 17.24 -9.32 -12.64
N THR A 289 18.10 -8.78 -13.50
CA THR A 289 18.39 -7.34 -13.61
C THR A 289 17.39 -6.60 -14.50
N SER A 290 16.67 -7.31 -15.38
CA SER A 290 15.68 -6.72 -16.28
C SER A 290 14.33 -7.47 -16.23
N PRO A 291 13.21 -6.81 -16.57
CA PRO A 291 11.90 -7.47 -16.69
C PRO A 291 11.85 -8.54 -17.80
N ASP A 292 12.55 -8.32 -18.92
CA ASP A 292 12.51 -9.21 -20.08
C ASP A 292 13.16 -10.57 -19.76
N THR A 293 14.32 -10.55 -19.10
CA THR A 293 15.00 -11.77 -18.66
C THR A 293 14.23 -12.52 -17.57
N ALA A 294 13.47 -11.80 -16.73
CA ALA A 294 12.57 -12.43 -15.76
C ALA A 294 11.40 -13.15 -16.44
N LEU A 295 10.83 -12.57 -17.51
CA LEU A 295 9.78 -13.21 -18.30
C LEU A 295 10.31 -14.44 -19.04
N GLU A 296 11.53 -14.39 -19.55
CA GLU A 296 12.16 -15.55 -20.18
C GLU A 296 12.38 -16.69 -19.17
N ALA A 297 12.90 -16.39 -17.98
CA ALA A 297 13.06 -17.37 -16.91
C ALA A 297 11.73 -18.04 -16.53
N TYR A 298 10.64 -17.26 -16.50
CA TYR A 298 9.29 -17.77 -16.26
C TYR A 298 8.83 -18.75 -17.33
N SER A 299 9.02 -18.41 -18.60
CA SER A 299 8.68 -19.29 -19.73
C SER A 299 9.46 -20.61 -19.69
N ARG A 300 10.73 -20.57 -19.31
CA ARG A 300 11.59 -21.76 -19.17
C ARG A 300 11.20 -22.65 -18.00
N LEU A 301 10.68 -22.07 -16.91
CA LEU A 301 10.24 -22.83 -15.74
C LEU A 301 9.11 -23.82 -16.06
N ARG A 302 8.25 -23.51 -17.03
CA ARG A 302 7.10 -24.34 -17.41
C ARG A 302 7.48 -25.74 -17.92
N SER A 303 8.69 -25.90 -18.44
CA SER A 303 9.22 -27.18 -18.94
C SER A 303 10.43 -27.69 -18.17
N ALA A 304 10.84 -27.01 -17.09
CA ALA A 304 12.05 -27.36 -16.35
C ALA A 304 11.74 -28.40 -15.26
N ASP A 305 12.60 -29.39 -15.10
CA ASP A 305 12.51 -30.38 -14.01
C ASP A 305 13.34 -29.97 -12.79
N LYS A 306 14.13 -28.90 -12.94
CA LYS A 306 14.95 -28.32 -11.88
C LYS A 306 14.86 -26.80 -11.91
N LEU A 307 14.75 -26.22 -10.71
CA LEU A 307 14.81 -24.79 -10.50
C LEU A 307 15.96 -24.49 -9.52
N THR A 308 16.84 -23.55 -9.88
CA THR A 308 17.95 -23.08 -9.06
C THR A 308 17.84 -21.57 -8.90
N LEU A 309 17.75 -21.10 -7.66
CA LEU A 309 17.70 -19.69 -7.31
C LEU A 309 19.03 -19.27 -6.69
N ALA A 310 19.73 -18.32 -7.33
CA ALA A 310 20.91 -17.68 -6.74
C ALA A 310 20.49 -16.39 -6.01
N ILE A 311 20.64 -16.39 -4.69
CA ILE A 311 20.29 -15.27 -3.82
C ILE A 311 21.50 -14.77 -3.02
N LYS A 312 21.46 -13.50 -2.63
CA LYS A 312 22.37 -12.91 -1.65
C LYS A 312 21.58 -12.62 -0.37
N ARG A 313 21.86 -13.37 0.68
CA ARG A 313 21.19 -13.29 1.99
C ARG A 313 22.19 -12.79 3.03
N GLN A 314 21.88 -11.67 3.70
CA GLN A 314 22.78 -11.05 4.68
C GLN A 314 24.22 -10.86 4.15
N ASN A 315 24.33 -10.42 2.88
CA ASN A 315 25.60 -10.24 2.16
C ASN A 315 26.39 -11.54 1.85
N LYS A 316 25.81 -12.72 2.08
CA LYS A 316 26.37 -14.02 1.69
C LYS A 316 25.62 -14.59 0.49
N GLU A 317 26.36 -15.08 -0.50
CA GLU A 317 25.77 -15.78 -1.64
C GLU A 317 25.27 -17.16 -1.21
N THR A 318 24.06 -17.51 -1.63
CA THR A 318 23.39 -18.76 -1.30
C THR A 318 22.57 -19.20 -2.50
N THR A 319 22.63 -20.49 -2.79
CA THR A 319 21.86 -21.11 -3.86
C THR A 319 20.78 -22.00 -3.24
N ILE A 320 19.54 -21.88 -3.71
CA ILE A 320 18.45 -22.77 -3.33
C ILE A 320 18.08 -23.61 -4.55
N ASP A 321 18.14 -24.94 -4.40
CA ASP A 321 17.81 -25.90 -5.44
C ASP A 321 16.43 -26.51 -5.18
N TYR A 322 15.64 -26.63 -6.22
CA TYR A 322 14.33 -27.27 -6.23
C TYR A 322 14.32 -28.36 -7.29
N ASN A 323 14.08 -29.61 -6.89
CA ASN A 323 13.77 -30.70 -7.80
C ASN A 323 12.27 -30.72 -8.06
N ILE A 324 11.85 -30.84 -9.32
CA ILE A 324 10.45 -30.88 -9.70
C ILE A 324 10.13 -32.31 -10.16
N GLU A 325 9.23 -32.98 -9.46
CA GLU A 325 8.87 -34.40 -9.66
C GLU A 325 7.38 -34.59 -9.98
#